data_AF-C7DD76-F1
#
_entry.id   AF-C7DD76-F1
#
_cell.length_a   1.000
_cell.length_b   1.000
_cell.length_c   1.000
_cell.angle_alpha   90.00
_cell.angle_beta   90.00
_cell.angle_gamma   90.00
#
_symmetry.space_group_name_H-M   'P 1'
#
loop_
_entity.id
_entity.type
_entity.pdbx_description
1 polymer ?
#
loop_
_entity_poly.entity_id
_entity_poly.type
_entity_poly.pdbx_seq_one_letter_code
_entity_poly.pdbx_strand_id
1 'polypeptide(L)'
;MYTLMLQMMGSFAQFERSMILKRQAEGIAAAKAGPDAKEKYAGRKASIDRDVISKMIKAGSSLTSIAKSLGISRQSVHRIKAELGL
;
A
#
# COMPACT_ATOMS: atom_id res chain seq x y z
N MET A 1 46.76 1.35 5.04
CA MET A 1 46.39 2.54 4.24
C MET A 1 45.06 2.42 3.49
N TYR A 2 44.56 1.21 3.14
CA TYR A 2 43.28 1.05 2.42
C TYR A 2 42.01 1.32 3.24
N THR A 3 42.06 1.20 4.57
CA THR A 3 40.91 1.38 5.47
C THR A 3 40.31 2.78 5.40
N LEU A 4 41.15 3.81 5.29
CA LEU A 4 40.70 5.21 5.26
C LEU A 4 39.97 5.53 3.95
N MET A 5 40.45 5.01 2.81
CA MET A 5 39.79 5.20 1.52
C MET A 5 38.42 4.53 1.49
N LEU A 6 38.31 3.30 2.01
CA LEU A 6 37.03 2.60 2.09
C LEU A 6 36.03 3.32 2.99
N GLN A 7 36.48 3.87 4.12
CA GLN A 7 35.62 4.64 5.01
C GLN A 7 35.14 5.94 4.38
N MET A 8 36.04 6.67 3.68
CA MET A 8 35.64 7.87 2.95
C MET A 8 34.61 7.55 1.84
N MET A 9 34.84 6.50 1.06
CA MET A 9 33.89 6.07 0.02
C MET A 9 32.52 5.71 0.61
N GLY A 10 32.49 5.03 1.76
CA GLY A 10 31.24 4.72 2.48
C GLY A 10 30.48 5.99 2.90
N SER A 11 31.19 6.98 3.44
CA SER A 11 30.61 8.27 3.83
C SER A 11 30.03 9.04 2.63
N PHE A 12 30.73 9.05 1.49
CA PHE A 12 30.22 9.69 0.27
C PHE A 12 28.98 8.97 -0.29
N ALA A 13 28.99 7.64 -0.34
CA ALA A 13 27.84 6.87 -0.79
C ALA A 13 26.59 7.14 0.08
N GLN A 14 26.76 7.23 1.40
CA GLN A 14 25.68 7.59 2.31
C GLN A 14 25.18 9.01 2.08
N PHE A 15 26.10 9.97 1.90
CA PHE A 15 25.76 11.35 1.62
C PHE A 15 24.94 11.50 0.33
N GLU A 16 25.41 10.91 -0.77
CA GLU A 16 24.70 10.90 -2.05
C GLU A 16 23.31 10.27 -1.95
N ARG A 17 23.22 9.11 -1.27
CA ARG A 17 21.93 8.44 -1.04
C ARG A 17 20.97 9.33 -0.26
N SER A 18 21.46 10.03 0.76
CA SER A 18 20.64 10.96 1.55
C SER A 18 20.11 12.12 0.70
N MET A 19 20.93 12.65 -0.22
CA MET A 19 20.52 13.73 -1.12
C MET A 19 19.48 13.27 -2.14
N ILE A 20 19.64 12.06 -2.70
CA ILE A 20 18.66 11.49 -3.63
C ILE A 20 17.30 11.33 -2.95
N LEU A 21 17.28 10.79 -1.73
CA LEU A 21 16.04 10.60 -0.96
C LEU A 21 15.37 11.92 -0.60
N LYS A 22 16.14 12.98 -0.25
CA LYS A 22 15.60 14.31 0.01
C LYS A 22 14.87 14.87 -1.21
N ARG A 23 15.52 14.85 -2.39
CA ARG A 23 14.91 15.32 -3.64
C ARG A 23 13.67 14.52 -4.02
N GLN A 24 13.72 13.20 -3.83
CA GLN A 24 12.54 12.35 -4.06
C GLN A 24 11.39 12.72 -3.12
N ALA A 25 11.68 12.96 -1.83
CA ALA A 25 10.68 13.35 -0.85
C ALA A 25 10.02 14.70 -1.20
N GLU A 26 10.82 15.68 -1.65
CA GLU A 26 10.32 16.96 -2.17
C GLU A 26 9.39 16.76 -3.37
N GLY A 27 9.80 15.92 -4.34
CA GLY A 27 8.97 15.59 -5.50
C GLY A 27 7.66 14.89 -5.12
N ILE A 28 7.70 13.94 -4.18
CA ILE A 28 6.51 13.28 -3.64
C ILE A 28 5.61 14.29 -2.91
N ALA A 29 6.18 15.22 -2.15
CA ALA A 29 5.40 16.24 -1.45
C ALA A 29 4.66 17.16 -2.43
N ALA A 30 5.34 17.63 -3.48
CA ALA A 30 4.72 18.42 -4.54
C ALA A 30 3.62 17.63 -5.26
N ALA A 31 3.86 16.37 -5.60
CA ALA A 31 2.88 15.53 -6.28
C ALA A 31 1.67 15.16 -5.39
N LYS A 32 1.86 15.10 -4.06
CA LYS A 32 0.78 14.94 -3.07
C LYS A 32 0.00 16.23 -2.80
N ALA A 33 0.55 17.41 -3.11
CA ALA A 33 -0.14 18.70 -2.99
C ALA A 33 -0.91 19.07 -4.27
N GLY A 34 -0.56 18.47 -5.41
CA GLY A 34 -1.23 18.71 -6.69
C GLY A 34 -2.67 18.20 -6.76
N PRO A 35 -3.43 18.61 -7.79
CA PRO A 35 -4.84 18.24 -7.96
C PRO A 35 -5.05 16.71 -8.10
N ASP A 36 -4.10 16.01 -8.71
CA ASP A 36 -4.17 14.56 -8.96
C ASP A 36 -3.72 13.71 -7.76
N ALA A 37 -3.42 14.32 -6.62
CA ALA A 37 -2.82 13.62 -5.47
C ALA A 37 -3.67 12.43 -5.00
N LYS A 38 -5.00 12.58 -5.02
CA LYS A 38 -5.95 11.53 -4.65
C LYS A 38 -5.91 10.33 -5.60
N GLU A 39 -5.48 10.51 -6.84
CA GLU A 39 -5.39 9.45 -7.83
C GLU A 39 -3.98 8.82 -7.87
N LYS A 40 -2.94 9.67 -7.89
CA LYS A 40 -1.53 9.22 -7.98
C LYS A 40 -1.03 8.58 -6.68
N TYR A 41 -1.57 8.98 -5.52
CA TYR A 41 -1.20 8.45 -4.20
C TYR A 41 -2.39 7.79 -3.48
N ALA A 42 -3.27 7.12 -4.24
CA ALA A 42 -4.43 6.40 -3.70
C ALA A 42 -4.10 5.06 -2.98
N GLY A 43 -2.82 4.69 -2.92
CA GLY A 43 -2.38 3.37 -2.48
C GLY A 43 -2.74 2.26 -3.48
N ARG A 44 -2.80 1.01 -2.99
CA ARG A 44 -3.15 -0.13 -3.84
C ARG A 44 -4.63 -0.04 -4.23
N LYS A 45 -4.91 -0.13 -5.53
CA LYS A 45 -6.28 -0.22 -6.05
C LYS A 45 -7.02 -1.40 -5.41
N ALA A 46 -8.28 -1.17 -5.07
CA ALA A 46 -9.20 -2.20 -4.62
C ALA A 46 -9.24 -3.36 -5.64
N SER A 47 -8.78 -4.54 -5.21
CA SER A 47 -8.76 -5.75 -6.06
C SER A 47 -9.91 -6.70 -5.79
N ILE A 48 -10.66 -6.48 -4.71
CA ILE A 48 -11.76 -7.35 -4.27
C ILE A 48 -13.07 -6.64 -4.53
N ASP A 49 -14.01 -7.32 -5.19
CA ASP A 49 -15.34 -6.80 -5.46
C ASP A 49 -16.18 -6.79 -4.16
N ARG A 50 -16.62 -5.60 -3.74
CA ARG A 50 -17.45 -5.42 -2.55
C ARG A 50 -18.89 -5.84 -2.78
N ASP A 51 -19.39 -5.71 -4.01
CA ASP A 51 -20.79 -6.01 -4.33
C ASP A 51 -21.03 -7.51 -4.31
N VAL A 52 -20.05 -8.29 -4.76
CA VAL A 52 -20.11 -9.76 -4.69
C VAL A 52 -20.13 -10.24 -3.25
N ILE A 53 -19.30 -9.65 -2.38
CA ILE A 53 -19.27 -9.99 -0.94
C ILE A 53 -20.57 -9.56 -0.25
N SER A 54 -21.08 -8.35 -0.54
CA SER A 54 -22.32 -7.85 0.06
C SER A 54 -23.52 -8.72 -0.31
N LYS A 55 -23.63 -9.15 -1.58
CA LYS A 55 -24.66 -10.08 -2.05
C LYS A 55 -24.58 -11.43 -1.33
N MET A 56 -23.38 -12.00 -1.19
CA MET A 56 -23.22 -13.29 -0.51
C MET A 56 -23.51 -13.21 1.00
N ILE A 57 -23.15 -12.12 1.67
CA ILE A 57 -23.49 -11.89 3.08
C ILE A 57 -25.02 -11.78 3.24
N LYS A 58 -25.68 -11.00 2.38
CA LYS A 58 -27.16 -10.86 2.37
C LYS A 58 -27.87 -12.18 2.05
N ALA A 59 -27.26 -13.04 1.25
CA ALA A 59 -27.75 -14.39 0.97
C ALA A 59 -27.55 -15.38 2.14
N GLY A 60 -27.01 -14.93 3.29
CA GLY A 60 -26.83 -15.76 4.49
C GLY A 60 -25.60 -16.67 4.45
N SER A 61 -24.68 -16.47 3.49
CA SER A 61 -23.45 -17.27 3.42
C SER A 61 -22.51 -16.95 4.60
N SER A 62 -21.88 -17.98 5.17
CA SER A 62 -20.88 -17.79 6.21
C SER A 62 -19.65 -17.04 5.68
N LEU A 63 -18.99 -16.23 6.51
CA LEU A 63 -17.78 -15.50 6.08
C LEU A 63 -16.65 -16.45 5.63
N THR A 64 -16.60 -17.65 6.22
CA THR A 64 -15.61 -18.68 5.91
C THR A 64 -15.84 -19.30 4.54
N SER A 65 -17.11 -19.52 4.16
CA SER A 65 -17.44 -20.03 2.83
C SER A 65 -17.19 -18.97 1.75
N ILE A 66 -17.53 -17.71 2.00
CA ILE A 66 -17.24 -16.58 1.10
C ILE A 66 -15.72 -16.48 0.82
N ALA A 67 -14.90 -16.56 1.87
CA ALA A 67 -13.45 -16.53 1.75
C ALA A 67 -12.91 -17.66 0.87
N LYS A 68 -13.40 -18.89 1.07
CA LYS A 68 -13.03 -20.06 0.27
C LYS A 68 -13.47 -19.92 -1.19
N SER A 69 -14.72 -19.52 -1.43
CA SER A 69 -15.27 -19.39 -2.78
C SER A 69 -14.58 -18.31 -3.62
N LEU A 70 -14.15 -17.22 -2.99
CA LEU A 70 -13.46 -16.12 -3.67
C LEU A 70 -11.93 -16.24 -3.64
N GLY A 71 -11.37 -17.26 -2.96
CA GLY A 71 -9.92 -17.42 -2.82
C GLY A 71 -9.23 -16.29 -2.05
N ILE A 72 -9.95 -15.61 -1.14
CA ILE A 72 -9.43 -14.48 -0.36
C ILE A 72 -9.25 -14.84 1.11
N SER A 73 -8.43 -14.08 1.82
CA SER A 73 -8.26 -14.27 3.26
C SER A 73 -9.57 -13.94 4.01
N ARG A 74 -9.84 -14.70 5.08
CA ARG A 74 -10.99 -14.42 5.99
C ARG A 74 -10.95 -12.98 6.51
N GLN A 75 -9.76 -12.47 6.82
CA GLN A 75 -9.58 -11.08 7.27
C GLN A 75 -10.05 -10.06 6.24
N SER A 76 -9.87 -10.34 4.93
CA SER A 76 -10.37 -9.45 3.88
C SER A 76 -11.89 -9.40 3.86
N VAL A 77 -12.56 -10.55 4.06
CA VAL A 77 -14.04 -10.61 4.17
C VAL A 77 -14.52 -9.86 5.40
N HIS A 78 -13.88 -10.05 6.56
CA HIS A 78 -14.21 -9.34 7.78
C HIS A 78 -14.03 -7.82 7.65
N ARG A 79 -12.92 -7.38 7.04
CA ARG A 79 -12.67 -5.95 6.78
C ARG A 79 -13.75 -5.36 5.88
N ILE A 80 -14.09 -6.04 4.78
CA ILE A 80 -15.11 -5.57 3.84
C ILE A 80 -16.51 -5.56 4.48
N LYS A 81 -16.82 -6.56 5.33
CA LYS A 81 -18.05 -6.56 6.12
C LYS A 81 -18.13 -5.32 7.03
N ALA A 82 -17.06 -5.01 7.74
CA ALA A 82 -16.97 -3.82 8.59
C ALA A 82 -17.05 -2.50 7.79
N GLU A 83 -16.41 -2.43 6.62
CA GLU A 83 -16.51 -1.28 5.68
C GLU A 83 -17.95 -1.05 5.20
N LEU A 84 -18.73 -2.12 4.99
CA LEU A 84 -20.09 -2.07 4.47
C LEU A 84 -21.19 -1.97 5.55
N GLY A 85 -20.83 -2.08 6.84
CA GLY A 85 -21.80 -2.04 7.95
C GLY A 85 -22.78 -3.22 7.97
N LEU A 86 -22.40 -4.36 7.40
CA LEU A 86 -23.19 -5.61 7.36
C LEU A 86 -22.83 -6.56 8.51
#